data_AF-A0A927TB27-F1
#
_entry.id   AF-A0A927TB27-F1
#
_cell.length_a   1.000
_cell.length_b   1.000
_cell.length_c   1.000
_cell.angle_alpha   90.00
_cell.angle_beta   90.00
_cell.angle_gamma   90.00
#
_symmetry.space_group_name_H-M   'P 1'
#
loop_
_entity.id
_entity.type
_entity.pdbx_description
1 polymer ?
#
loop_
_entity_poly.entity_id
_entity_poly.type
_entity_poly.pdbx_seq_one_letter_code
_entity_poly.pdbx_strand_id
1 'polypeptide(L)'
;MFIKMQCLDTYDFVLPEICSFHGFRYDKVNRSAIISTEHTHHDYIIPLDEEDYRKLEQAIWEKISQGQQMIELVGGDVLRVRRGEIRRAAPLKNLTVF
;
A
#
# COMPACT_ATOMS: atom_id res chain seq x y z
N MET A 1 12.90 0.07 -7.18
CA MET A 1 12.26 1.29 -6.64
C MET A 1 11.95 1.05 -5.18
N PHE A 2 11.95 2.10 -4.35
CA PHE A 2 11.53 2.05 -2.95
C PHE A 2 10.14 2.67 -2.77
N ILE A 3 9.44 2.26 -1.72
CA ILE A 3 8.20 2.88 -1.28
C ILE A 3 8.33 3.27 0.18
N LYS A 4 7.95 4.51 0.49
CA LYS A 4 7.81 5.02 1.85
C LYS A 4 6.33 5.12 2.19
N MET A 5 5.96 4.63 3.36
CA MET A 5 4.57 4.62 3.83
C MET A 5 4.52 4.76 5.36
N GLN A 6 3.39 5.25 5.87
CA GLN A 6 3.04 5.09 7.28
C GLN A 6 2.33 3.76 7.43
N CYS A 7 2.80 2.92 8.35
CA CYS A 7 2.26 1.58 8.58
C CYS A 7 1.57 1.52 9.94
N LEU A 8 0.31 1.07 9.97
CA LEU A 8 -0.38 0.67 11.18
C LEU A 8 -0.10 -0.82 11.43
N ASP A 9 0.53 -1.14 12.56
CA ASP A 9 0.79 -2.52 12.95
C ASP A 9 -0.39 -3.15 13.73
N THR A 10 -0.25 -4.41 14.13
CA THR A 10 -1.28 -5.15 14.87
C THR A 10 -1.53 -4.66 16.29
N TYR A 11 -0.72 -3.73 16.79
CA TYR A 11 -0.83 -3.13 18.12
C TYR A 11 -1.25 -1.65 18.04
N ASP A 12 -1.76 -1.22 16.88
CA ASP A 12 -2.19 0.15 16.58
C ASP A 12 -1.06 1.20 16.67
N PHE A 13 0.20 0.78 16.53
CA PHE A 13 1.31 1.72 16.37
C PHE A 13 1.44 2.14 14.91
N VAL A 14 1.54 3.45 14.69
CA VAL A 14 1.84 4.04 13.38
C VAL A 14 3.33 4.31 13.30
N LEU A 15 4.02 3.63 12.38
CA LEU A 15 5.45 3.77 12.16
C LEU A 15 5.75 3.99 10.67
N PRO A 16 6.67 4.90 10.32
CA PRO A 16 7.13 5.02 8.95
C PRO A 16 7.96 3.80 8.57
N GLU A 17 7.70 3.24 7.39
CA GLU A 17 8.51 2.18 6.80
C GLU A 17 8.97 2.57 5.39
N ILE A 18 10.21 2.21 5.06
CA ILE A 18 10.78 2.31 3.72
C ILE A 18 11.19 0.90 3.33
N CYS A 19 10.69 0.42 2.20
CA CYS A 19 10.93 -0.93 1.73
C CYS A 19 11.04 -0.96 0.19
N SER A 20 11.57 -2.05 -0.33
CA SER A 20 11.65 -2.33 -1.75
C SER A 20 10.25 -2.53 -2.33
N PHE A 21 9.95 -1.87 -3.44
CA PHE A 21 8.67 -2.00 -4.13
C PHE A 21 8.80 -2.99 -5.28
N HIS A 22 8.11 -4.13 -5.19
CA HIS A 22 8.11 -5.20 -6.18
C HIS A 22 6.81 -5.30 -6.97
N GLY A 23 5.72 -4.71 -6.49
CA GLY A 23 4.45 -4.72 -7.23
C GLY A 23 3.27 -4.25 -6.41
N PHE A 24 2.14 -4.09 -7.09
CA PHE A 24 0.90 -3.59 -6.54
C PHE A 24 -0.29 -4.32 -7.18
N ARG A 25 -1.12 -4.98 -6.39
CA ARG A 25 -2.24 -5.80 -6.90
C ARG A 25 -3.53 -5.54 -6.13
N TYR A 26 -4.67 -5.82 -6.76
CA TYR A 26 -5.98 -5.70 -6.13
C TYR A 26 -6.56 -7.06 -5.74
N ASP A 27 -7.01 -7.18 -4.49
CA ASP A 27 -7.85 -8.26 -4.01
C ASP A 27 -9.33 -7.80 -4.02
N LYS A 28 -10.09 -8.33 -4.98
CA LYS A 28 -11.52 -8.03 -5.14
C LYS A 28 -12.38 -8.57 -3.99
N VAL A 29 -11.99 -9.67 -3.36
CA VAL A 29 -12.78 -10.32 -2.30
C VAL A 29 -12.75 -9.49 -1.03
N ASN A 30 -11.57 -8.97 -0.71
CA ASN A 30 -11.33 -8.17 0.48
C ASN A 30 -11.45 -6.65 0.24
N ARG A 31 -11.62 -6.23 -1.02
CA ARG A 31 -11.63 -4.82 -1.43
C ARG A 31 -10.40 -4.10 -0.88
N SER A 32 -9.25 -4.58 -1.29
CA SER A 32 -7.97 -4.10 -0.76
C SER A 32 -6.88 -4.18 -1.82
N ALA A 33 -5.99 -3.19 -1.82
CA ALA A 33 -4.74 -3.28 -2.54
C ALA A 33 -3.66 -3.92 -1.68
N ILE A 34 -2.76 -4.66 -2.30
CA ILE A 34 -1.62 -5.31 -1.65
C ILE A 34 -0.36 -4.78 -2.29
N ILE A 35 0.51 -4.19 -1.47
CA ILE A 35 1.87 -3.79 -1.86
C ILE A 35 2.78 -5.01 -1.66
N SER A 36 3.48 -5.38 -2.72
CA SER A 36 4.47 -6.46 -2.68
C SER A 36 5.84 -5.86 -2.38
N THR A 37 6.47 -6.31 -1.30
CA THR A 37 7.76 -5.82 -0.82
C THR A 37 8.77 -6.97 -0.65
N GLU A 38 9.99 -6.67 -0.24
CA GLU A 38 11.02 -7.67 0.10
C GLU A 38 10.66 -8.49 1.36
N HIS A 39 9.67 -8.03 2.14
CA HIS A 39 9.25 -8.70 3.36
C HIS A 39 8.45 -9.97 3.04
N THR A 40 8.87 -11.09 3.63
CA THR A 40 8.26 -12.41 3.39
C THR A 40 7.23 -12.80 4.44
N HIS A 41 7.24 -12.13 5.59
CA HIS A 41 6.42 -12.44 6.78
C HIS A 41 5.17 -11.56 6.93
N HIS A 42 5.12 -10.43 6.23
CA HIS A 42 4.04 -9.45 6.34
C HIS A 42 3.46 -9.12 4.98
N ASP A 43 2.16 -8.84 4.95
CA ASP A 43 1.51 -8.19 3.81
C ASP A 43 1.23 -6.73 4.18
N TYR A 44 1.38 -5.85 3.18
CA TYR A 44 1.10 -4.43 3.27
C TYR A 44 -0.19 -4.14 2.52
N ILE A 45 -1.23 -3.77 3.26
CA ILE A 45 -2.60 -3.75 2.75
C ILE A 45 -3.17 -2.35 2.84
N ILE A 46 -3.79 -1.91 1.76
CA ILE A 46 -4.54 -0.66 1.70
C ILE A 46 -6.00 -1.02 1.45
N PRO A 47 -6.89 -0.89 2.44
CA PRO A 47 -8.32 -1.07 2.23
C PRO A 47 -8.83 0.03 1.30
N LEU A 48 -9.34 -0.33 0.12
CA LEU A 48 -9.88 0.62 -0.86
C LEU A 48 -10.77 -0.09 -1.90
N ASP A 49 -11.65 0.65 -2.56
CA ASP A 49 -12.48 0.08 -3.62
C ASP A 49 -11.75 0.00 -4.96
N GLU A 50 -12.38 -0.64 -5.95
CA GLU A 50 -11.74 -0.85 -7.26
C GLU A 50 -11.51 0.47 -8.01
N GLU A 51 -12.31 1.50 -7.74
CA GLU A 51 -12.15 2.81 -8.40
C GLU A 51 -10.91 3.53 -7.85
N ASP A 52 -10.79 3.61 -6.53
CA ASP A 52 -9.66 4.23 -5.87
C ASP A 52 -8.37 3.43 -6.08
N TYR A 53 -8.47 2.10 -6.23
CA TYR A 53 -7.34 1.24 -6.62
C TYR A 53 -6.75 1.71 -7.95
N ARG A 54 -7.61 1.91 -8.97
CA ARG A 54 -7.17 2.28 -10.33
C ARG A 54 -6.54 3.67 -10.35
N LYS A 55 -7.08 4.63 -9.59
CA LYS A 55 -6.48 5.97 -9.46
C LYS A 55 -5.08 5.87 -8.85
N LEU A 56 -4.93 5.07 -7.79
CA LEU A 56 -3.66 4.89 -7.10
C LEU A 56 -2.64 4.13 -7.96
N GLU A 57 -3.07 3.08 -8.67
CA GLU A 57 -2.24 2.32 -9.60
C GLU A 57 -1.73 3.19 -10.74
N GLN A 58 -2.59 4.02 -11.33
CA GLN A 58 -2.19 4.99 -12.34
C GLN A 58 -1.17 6.00 -11.79
N ALA A 59 -1.39 6.55 -10.60
CA ALA A 59 -0.45 7.49 -9.98
C ALA A 59 0.92 6.85 -9.73
N ILE A 60 0.97 5.61 -9.23
CA ILE A 60 2.21 4.85 -9.06
C ILE A 60 2.90 4.63 -10.41
N TRP A 61 2.15 4.24 -11.44
CA TRP A 61 2.68 4.01 -12.78
C TRP A 61 3.30 5.28 -13.37
N GLU A 62 2.64 6.43 -13.23
CA GLU A 62 3.17 7.71 -13.69
C GLU A 62 4.54 8.00 -13.06
N LYS A 63 4.69 7.78 -11.76
CA LYS A 63 5.97 7.96 -11.02
C LYS A 63 7.06 7.01 -11.51
N ILE A 64 6.72 5.73 -11.70
CA ILE A 64 7.64 4.73 -12.26
C ILE A 64 8.08 5.13 -13.67
N SER A 65 7.14 5.57 -14.52
CA SER A 65 7.43 5.94 -15.91
C SER A 65 8.34 7.17 -16.03
N GLN A 66 8.33 8.04 -15.02
CA GLN A 66 9.24 9.18 -14.88
C GLN A 66 10.63 8.79 -14.35
N GLY A 67 10.87 7.51 -14.07
CA GLY A 67 12.14 7.00 -13.57
C GLY A 67 12.39 7.29 -12.09
N GLN A 68 11.34 7.63 -11.32
CA GLN A 68 11.49 7.85 -9.88
C GLN A 68 12.01 6.58 -9.19
N GLN A 69 13.00 6.77 -8.32
CA GLN A 69 13.62 5.67 -7.57
C GLN A 69 12.90 5.38 -6.25
N MET A 70 12.03 6.30 -5.82
CA MET A 70 11.24 6.21 -4.59
C MET A 70 9.89 6.89 -4.80
N ILE A 71 8.84 6.31 -4.24
CA ILE A 71 7.52 6.90 -4.11
C ILE A 71 7.14 7.01 -2.63
N GLU A 72 6.38 8.03 -2.25
CA GLU A 72 5.84 8.17 -0.89
C GLU A 72 4.31 8.13 -0.91
N LEU A 73 3.73 7.23 -0.11
CA LEU A 73 2.29 7.18 0.14
C LEU A 73 1.93 8.10 1.32
N VAL A 74 1.03 9.05 1.07
CA VAL A 74 0.59 10.04 2.07
C VAL A 74 -0.94 10.07 2.13
N GLY A 75 -1.49 10.25 3.33
CA GLY A 75 -2.93 10.48 3.54
C GLY A 75 -3.73 9.29 4.07
N GLY A 76 -3.06 8.19 4.44
CA GLY A 76 -3.67 7.03 5.08
C GLY A 76 -2.62 6.04 5.56
N ASP A 77 -3.00 5.21 6.56
CA ASP A 77 -2.10 4.22 7.13
C ASP A 77 -2.20 2.88 6.40
N VAL A 78 -1.07 2.36 5.93
CA VAL A 78 -0.98 1.04 5.33
C VAL A 78 -1.04 -0.01 6.45
N LEU A 79 -1.93 -0.98 6.35
CA LEU A 79 -2.02 -2.04 7.35
C LEU A 79 -0.87 -3.02 7.14
N ARG A 80 0.01 -3.16 8.13
CA ARG A 80 1.05 -4.20 8.16
C ARG A 80 0.51 -5.39 8.94
N VAL A 81 0.06 -6.41 8.22
CA VAL A 81 -0.52 -7.62 8.83
C VAL A 81 0.41 -8.81 8.66
N ARG A 82 0.22 -9.87 9.46
CA ARG A 82 0.89 -11.15 9.17
C ARG A 82 0.40 -11.67 7.83
N ARG A 83 1.32 -12.31 7.11
CA ARG A 83 1.02 -12.82 5.77
C ARG A 83 -0.23 -13.68 5.75
N GLY A 84 -1.18 -13.35 4.87
CA GLY A 84 -2.46 -14.04 4.72
C GLY A 84 -3.56 -13.60 5.69
N GLU A 85 -3.32 -12.72 6.66
CA GLU A 85 -4.34 -12.21 7.59
C GLU A 85 -5.15 -11.02 7.03
N ILE A 86 -5.43 -11.03 5.72
CA ILE A 86 -6.22 -9.97 5.08
C ILE A 86 -7.63 -9.98 5.68
N ARG A 87 -8.00 -8.90 6.39
CA ARG A 87 -9.34 -8.68 6.92
C ARG A 87 -10.00 -7.51 6.20
N ARG A 88 -11.33 -7.56 6.06
CA ARG A 88 -12.11 -6.40 5.61
C ARG A 88 -11.92 -5.25 6.59
N ALA A 89 -11.39 -4.14 6.10
CA ALA A 89 -11.30 -2.89 6.84
C ALA A 89 -12.04 -1.79 6.06
N ALA A 90 -12.37 -0.69 6.75
CA ALA A 90 -13.01 0.45 6.12
C ALA A 90 -12.07 1.06 5.06
N PRO A 91 -12.57 1.45 3.87
CA PRO A 91 -11.75 2.06 2.84
C PRO A 91 -11.03 3.31 3.34
N LEU A 92 -9.72 3.37 3.11
CA LEU A 92 -8.93 4.58 3.28
C LEU A 92 -9.31 5.57 2.19
N LYS A 93 -9.43 6.84 2.57
CA LYS A 93 -9.73 7.94 1.66
C LYS A 93 -8.54 8.89 1.58
N ASN A 94 -8.41 9.58 0.45
CA ASN A 94 -7.41 10.64 0.23
C ASN A 94 -5.95 10.15 0.21
N LEU A 95 -5.69 8.90 -0.18
CA LEU A 95 -4.33 8.43 -0.39
C LEU A 95 -3.72 9.08 -1.65
N THR A 96 -2.48 9.56 -1.52
CA THR A 96 -1.75 10.27 -2.57
C THR A 96 -0.33 9.73 -2.71
N VAL A 97 0.24 9.88 -3.91
CA VAL A 97 1.60 9.40 -4.24
C VAL A 97 2.47 10.59 -4.64
N PHE A 98 3.59 10.78 -3.94
CA PHE A 98 4.59 11.80 -4.23
C PHE A 98 5.83 11.22 -4.90
#